data_AF-A0A9E1Y934-F1
#
_entry.id   AF-A0A9E1Y934-F1
#
_cell.length_a   1.000
_cell.length_b   1.000
_cell.length_c   1.000
_cell.angle_alpha   90.00
_cell.angle_beta   90.00
_cell.angle_gamma   90.00
#
_symmetry.space_group_name_H-M   'P 1'
#
loop_
_entity.id
_entity.type
_entity.pdbx_description
1 polymer ?
#
loop_
_entity_poly.entity_id
_entity_poly.type
_entity_poly.pdbx_seq_one_letter_code
_entity_poly.pdbx_strand_id
1 'polypeptide(L)'
;MKPQQINKLYSNLTPHEQANLAFSAAMRQDETEVDLILSAVKRRTYITPHVDYHTRTHGLVQLSGIFGVAYWKTFFKLSTANLSKTGEAVDKDAQRHINEFIALNMALNNVCQAFQIDSEAIRKLAECSGINPKFEGVPDEAFLEQYTKLFTITVSA
;
A
#
# COMPACT_ATOMS: atom_id res chain seq x y z
N MET A 1 15.15 -4.69 -25.97
CA MET A 1 16.49 -4.63 -25.32
C MET A 1 16.95 -6.04 -25.00
N LYS A 2 18.25 -6.35 -25.02
CA LYS A 2 18.72 -7.72 -24.74
C LYS A 2 18.52 -8.04 -23.25
N PRO A 3 18.01 -9.23 -22.87
CA PRO A 3 17.72 -9.58 -21.47
C PRO A 3 18.94 -9.46 -20.53
N GLN A 4 20.15 -9.65 -21.06
CA GLN A 4 21.41 -9.49 -20.32
C GLN A 4 21.68 -8.05 -19.84
N GLN A 5 21.18 -7.03 -20.56
CA GLN A 5 21.35 -5.62 -20.16
C GLN A 5 20.36 -5.24 -19.06
N ILE A 6 19.15 -5.79 -19.10
CA ILE A 6 18.10 -5.55 -18.10
C ILE A 6 18.46 -6.20 -16.76
N ASN A 7 19.03 -7.42 -16.79
CA ASN A 7 19.52 -8.07 -15.57
C ASN A 7 20.67 -7.33 -14.90
N LYS A 8 21.53 -6.64 -15.66
CA LYS A 8 22.56 -5.76 -15.06
C LYS A 8 21.96 -4.54 -14.36
N LEU A 9 20.82 -4.06 -14.85
CA LEU A 9 20.15 -2.88 -14.32
C LEU A 9 19.49 -3.19 -12.97
N TYR A 10 18.77 -4.31 -12.88
CA TYR A 10 18.16 -4.75 -11.62
C TYR A 10 19.18 -5.28 -10.61
N SER A 11 20.28 -5.90 -11.06
CA SER A 11 21.35 -6.41 -10.16
C SER A 11 22.05 -5.31 -9.35
N ASN A 12 21.98 -4.04 -9.77
CA ASN A 12 22.58 -2.92 -9.05
C ASN A 12 21.68 -2.35 -7.93
N LEU A 13 20.41 -2.77 -7.89
CA LEU A 13 19.44 -2.31 -6.91
C LEU A 13 19.55 -3.10 -5.60
N THR A 14 19.15 -2.46 -4.52
CA THR A 14 19.03 -3.12 -3.21
C THR A 14 17.90 -4.17 -3.24
N PRO A 15 17.95 -5.21 -2.38
CA PRO A 15 16.86 -6.19 -2.27
C PRO A 15 15.49 -5.55 -1.99
N HIS A 16 15.46 -4.42 -1.28
CA HIS A 16 14.23 -3.67 -1.00
C HIS A 16 13.65 -2.99 -2.25
N GLU A 17 14.49 -2.33 -3.04
CA GLU A 17 14.07 -1.71 -4.30
C GLU A 17 13.63 -2.76 -5.32
N GLN A 18 14.34 -3.90 -5.40
CA GLN A 18 13.93 -5.04 -6.23
C GLN A 18 12.55 -5.57 -5.82
N ALA A 19 12.28 -5.68 -4.51
CA ALA A 19 10.98 -6.10 -4.00
C ALA A 19 9.86 -5.10 -4.32
N ASN A 20 10.11 -3.79 -4.14
CA ASN A 20 9.13 -2.74 -4.49
C ASN A 20 8.79 -2.79 -5.99
N LEU A 21 9.80 -2.92 -6.87
CA LEU A 21 9.60 -2.98 -8.31
C LEU A 21 8.89 -4.25 -8.75
N ALA A 22 9.28 -5.42 -8.21
CA ALA A 22 8.61 -6.68 -8.50
C ALA A 22 7.13 -6.63 -8.09
N PHE A 23 6.83 -6.02 -6.95
CA PHE A 23 5.46 -5.82 -6.49
C PHE A 23 4.64 -4.94 -7.44
N SER A 24 5.19 -3.79 -7.86
CA SER A 24 4.55 -2.91 -8.84
C SER A 24 4.38 -3.55 -10.22
N ALA A 25 5.35 -4.37 -10.67
CA ALA A 25 5.26 -5.13 -11.91
C ALA A 25 4.18 -6.22 -11.85
N ALA A 26 4.12 -6.96 -10.73
CA ALA A 26 3.07 -7.94 -10.50
C ALA A 26 1.67 -7.31 -10.49
N MET A 27 1.53 -6.12 -9.90
CA MET A 27 0.26 -5.38 -9.94
C MET A 27 -0.12 -4.91 -11.35
N ARG A 28 0.85 -4.70 -12.24
CA ARG A 28 0.60 -4.43 -13.67
C ARG A 28 0.36 -5.70 -14.50
N GLN A 29 0.43 -6.89 -13.90
CA GLN A 29 0.38 -8.18 -14.59
C GLN A 29 1.50 -8.35 -15.64
N ASP A 30 2.64 -7.69 -15.43
CA ASP A 30 3.81 -7.86 -16.30
C ASP A 30 4.68 -9.01 -15.77
N GLU A 31 4.30 -10.22 -16.14
CA GLU A 31 5.02 -11.45 -15.76
C GLU A 31 6.48 -11.42 -16.25
N THR A 32 6.73 -10.78 -17.39
CA THR A 32 8.08 -10.71 -17.98
C THR A 32 9.02 -9.84 -17.16
N GLU A 33 8.53 -8.70 -16.65
CA GLU A 33 9.31 -7.83 -15.79
C GLU A 33 9.53 -8.48 -14.41
N VAL A 34 8.53 -9.18 -13.87
CA VAL A 34 8.66 -9.94 -12.62
C VAL A 34 9.74 -11.01 -12.74
N ASP A 35 9.73 -11.81 -13.80
CA ASP A 35 10.73 -12.87 -14.03
C ASP A 35 12.15 -12.30 -14.19
N LEU A 36 12.28 -11.18 -14.89
CA LEU A 36 13.57 -10.50 -15.05
C LEU A 36 14.11 -10.03 -13.69
N ILE A 37 13.28 -9.40 -12.87
CA ILE A 37 13.67 -8.95 -11.53
C ILE A 37 14.04 -10.15 -10.65
N LEU A 38 13.21 -11.20 -10.62
CA LEU A 38 13.47 -12.43 -9.84
C LEU A 38 14.76 -13.16 -10.28
N SER A 39 15.13 -13.06 -11.56
CA SER A 39 16.39 -13.62 -12.06
C SER A 39 17.62 -12.81 -11.62
N ALA A 40 17.43 -11.51 -11.30
CA ALA A 40 18.48 -10.62 -10.82
C ALA A 40 18.62 -10.60 -9.28
N VAL A 41 17.62 -11.10 -8.54
CA VAL A 41 17.71 -11.22 -7.07
C VAL A 41 18.79 -12.22 -6.70
N LYS A 42 19.73 -11.80 -5.85
CA LYS A 42 20.82 -12.65 -5.35
C LYS A 42 20.24 -13.83 -4.54
N ARG A 43 20.42 -15.05 -5.04
CA ARG A 43 20.06 -16.30 -4.35
C ARG A 43 21.18 -16.69 -3.37
N ARG A 44 20.84 -17.17 -2.17
CA ARG A 44 21.82 -17.75 -1.22
C ARG A 44 21.92 -19.28 -1.44
N THR A 45 22.45 -20.00 -0.46
CA THR A 45 22.82 -21.43 -0.47
C THR A 45 21.71 -22.40 -0.90
N TYR A 46 20.46 -21.93 -0.99
CA TYR A 46 19.31 -22.62 -1.53
C TYR A 46 18.67 -21.71 -2.59
N ILE A 47 17.96 -22.30 -3.56
CA ILE A 47 17.30 -21.64 -4.72
C ILE A 47 16.36 -20.48 -4.33
N THR A 48 16.19 -20.22 -3.04
CA THR A 48 15.43 -19.15 -2.41
C THR A 48 16.06 -17.75 -2.62
N PRO A 49 15.25 -16.74 -2.97
CA PRO A 49 15.61 -15.32 -2.92
C PRO A 49 16.19 -14.87 -1.58
N HIS A 50 16.88 -13.72 -1.57
CA HIS A 50 17.47 -13.14 -0.36
C HIS A 50 16.42 -12.93 0.75
N VAL A 51 16.78 -13.14 2.01
CA VAL A 51 15.87 -13.01 3.16
C VAL A 51 15.22 -11.62 3.19
N ASP A 52 16.03 -10.56 3.02
CA ASP A 52 15.52 -9.17 2.99
C ASP A 52 14.49 -8.93 1.88
N TYR A 53 14.63 -9.59 0.72
CA TYR A 53 13.64 -9.51 -0.37
C TYR A 53 12.32 -10.19 0.05
N HIS A 54 12.40 -11.35 0.67
CA HIS A 54 11.22 -12.08 1.16
C HIS A 54 10.50 -11.33 2.29
N THR A 55 11.24 -10.84 3.27
CA THR A 55 10.70 -10.02 4.37
C THR A 55 10.03 -8.78 3.80
N ARG A 56 10.69 -8.07 2.88
CA ARG A 56 10.12 -6.88 2.25
C ARG A 56 8.86 -7.16 1.45
N THR A 57 8.85 -8.20 0.61
CA THR A 57 7.65 -8.58 -0.15
C THR A 57 6.50 -8.97 0.75
N HIS A 58 6.77 -9.67 1.86
CA HIS A 58 5.77 -9.99 2.86
C HIS A 58 5.18 -8.73 3.52
N GLY A 59 6.03 -7.77 3.91
CA GLY A 59 5.60 -6.49 4.47
C GLY A 59 4.72 -5.68 3.52
N LEU A 60 5.00 -5.70 2.21
CA LEU A 60 4.16 -5.05 1.20
C LEU A 60 2.76 -5.69 1.09
N VAL A 61 2.69 -7.02 1.14
CA VAL A 61 1.41 -7.75 1.15
C VAL A 61 0.62 -7.46 2.43
N GLN A 62 1.30 -7.46 3.59
CA GLN A 62 0.67 -7.13 4.87
C GLN A 62 0.15 -5.69 4.90
N LEU A 63 0.94 -4.72 4.42
CA LEU A 63 0.53 -3.32 4.30
C LEU A 63 -0.75 -3.22 3.48
N SER A 64 -0.79 -3.87 2.32
CA SER A 64 -1.97 -3.85 1.45
C SER A 64 -3.20 -4.48 2.10
N GLY A 65 -3.04 -5.62 2.77
CA GLY A 65 -4.14 -6.27 3.49
C GLY A 65 -4.70 -5.40 4.62
N ILE A 66 -3.82 -4.83 5.46
CA ILE A 66 -4.23 -3.98 6.59
C ILE A 66 -4.86 -2.68 6.08
N PHE A 67 -4.28 -2.06 5.05
CA PHE A 67 -4.88 -0.91 4.40
C PHE A 67 -6.27 -1.23 3.83
N GLY A 68 -6.42 -2.33 3.09
CA GLY A 68 -7.69 -2.74 2.50
C GLY A 68 -8.78 -2.98 3.56
N VAL A 69 -8.46 -3.67 4.65
CA VAL A 69 -9.41 -3.88 5.76
C VAL A 69 -9.83 -2.56 6.39
N ALA A 70 -8.88 -1.66 6.66
CA ALA A 70 -9.19 -0.34 7.24
C ALA A 70 -10.00 0.53 6.26
N TYR A 71 -9.66 0.49 4.98
CA TYR A 71 -10.33 1.22 3.91
C TYR A 71 -11.80 0.79 3.80
N TRP A 72 -12.07 -0.50 3.64
CA TRP A 72 -13.43 -0.98 3.51
C TRP A 72 -14.23 -0.76 4.79
N LYS A 73 -13.63 -0.96 5.97
CA LYS A 73 -14.28 -0.67 7.25
C LYS A 73 -14.71 0.80 7.36
N THR A 74 -13.84 1.75 7.00
CA THR A 74 -14.15 3.19 7.06
C THR A 74 -15.17 3.59 6.01
N PHE A 75 -15.05 3.06 4.79
CA PHE A 75 -16.02 3.26 3.72
C PHE A 75 -17.43 2.76 4.10
N PHE A 76 -17.53 1.56 4.68
CA PHE A 76 -18.80 1.03 5.15
C PHE A 76 -19.42 1.88 6.27
N LYS A 77 -18.63 2.32 7.26
CA LYS A 77 -19.13 3.24 8.30
C LYS A 77 -19.76 4.49 7.69
N LEU A 78 -19.08 5.10 6.71
CA LEU A 78 -19.56 6.28 6.01
C LEU A 78 -20.87 6.01 5.25
N SER A 79 -20.99 4.87 4.57
CA SER A 79 -22.23 4.48 3.90
C SER A 79 -23.42 4.30 4.85
N THR A 80 -23.16 3.85 6.09
CA THR A 80 -24.20 3.63 7.11
C THR A 80 -24.53 4.87 7.95
N ALA A 81 -23.66 5.88 7.99
CA ALA A 81 -23.89 7.12 8.73
C ALA A 81 -25.15 7.86 8.24
N ASN A 82 -25.42 7.81 6.93
CA ASN A 82 -26.60 8.41 6.31
C ASN A 82 -27.90 7.60 6.50
N LEU A 83 -27.81 6.35 6.96
CA LEU A 83 -28.98 5.45 7.07
C LEU A 83 -29.63 5.46 8.46
N SER A 84 -28.92 5.88 9.51
CA SER A 84 -29.33 5.65 10.91
C SER A 84 -29.82 6.89 11.68
N LYS A 85 -29.61 8.10 11.15
CA LYS A 85 -29.91 9.35 11.86
C LYS A 85 -30.50 10.39 10.88
N THR A 86 -31.29 11.34 11.38
CA THR A 86 -31.80 12.52 10.65
C THR A 86 -31.46 13.79 11.42
N GLY A 87 -30.94 14.83 10.75
CA GLY A 87 -30.62 16.16 11.33
C GLY A 87 -29.11 16.43 11.52
N GLU A 88 -28.76 17.50 12.24
CA GLU A 88 -27.36 17.98 12.46
C GLU A 88 -26.39 16.94 13.05
N ALA A 89 -26.90 15.93 13.78
CA ALA A 89 -26.09 14.86 14.33
C ALA A 89 -25.55 13.90 13.25
N VAL A 90 -26.27 13.75 12.12
CA VAL A 90 -25.80 13.00 10.94
C VAL A 90 -24.56 13.67 10.37
N ASP A 91 -24.62 15.00 10.28
CA ASP A 91 -23.61 15.81 9.60
C ASP A 91 -22.26 15.76 10.34
N LYS A 92 -22.30 15.80 11.68
CA LYS A 92 -21.08 15.70 12.52
C LYS A 92 -20.45 14.30 12.50
N ASP A 93 -21.27 13.24 12.59
CA ASP A 93 -20.75 11.86 12.56
C ASP A 93 -20.24 11.49 11.17
N ALA A 94 -20.93 11.91 10.11
CA ALA A 94 -20.48 11.74 8.73
C ALA A 94 -19.16 12.49 8.49
N GLN A 95 -19.05 13.75 8.94
CA GLN A 95 -17.81 14.53 8.81
C GLN A 95 -16.65 13.88 9.57
N ARG A 96 -16.90 13.32 10.76
CA ARG A 96 -15.87 12.58 11.50
C ARG A 96 -15.36 11.37 10.71
N HIS A 97 -16.24 10.58 10.11
CA HIS A 97 -15.84 9.44 9.28
C HIS A 97 -15.15 9.87 7.98
N ILE A 98 -15.55 11.00 7.39
CA ILE A 98 -14.83 11.63 6.27
C ILE A 98 -13.39 11.96 6.69
N ASN A 99 -13.21 12.62 7.84
CA ASN A 99 -11.89 13.01 8.34
C ASN A 99 -11.02 11.77 8.67
N GLU A 100 -11.62 10.70 9.23
CA GLU A 100 -10.96 9.38 9.44
C GLU A 100 -10.51 8.76 8.11
N PHE A 101 -11.35 8.82 7.06
CA PHE A 101 -11.05 8.29 5.74
C PHE A 101 -9.95 9.08 5.01
N ILE A 102 -9.95 10.42 5.16
CA ILE A 102 -8.89 11.29 4.63
C ILE A 102 -7.57 10.98 5.36
N ALA A 103 -7.59 10.85 6.69
CA ALA A 103 -6.41 10.51 7.48
C ALA A 103 -5.81 9.16 7.08
N LEU A 104 -6.65 8.14 6.84
CA LEU A 104 -6.22 6.82 6.37
C LEU A 104 -5.47 6.89 5.02
N ASN A 105 -6.04 7.59 4.04
CA ASN A 105 -5.44 7.72 2.71
C ASN A 105 -4.15 8.55 2.74
N MET A 106 -4.12 9.59 3.57
CA MET A 106 -2.93 10.42 3.77
C MET A 106 -1.81 9.63 4.45
N ALA A 107 -2.13 8.83 5.47
CA ALA A 107 -1.17 7.95 6.13
C ALA A 107 -0.51 6.97 5.14
N LEU A 108 -1.31 6.35 4.26
CA LEU A 108 -0.79 5.46 3.22
C LEU A 108 0.19 6.21 2.29
N ASN A 109 -0.21 7.37 1.78
CA ASN A 109 0.64 8.16 0.88
C ASN A 109 1.96 8.56 1.54
N ASN A 110 1.92 8.99 2.80
CA ASN A 110 3.11 9.39 3.56
C ASN A 110 4.08 8.21 3.74
N VAL A 111 3.57 7.04 4.13
CA VAL A 111 4.40 5.84 4.29
C VAL A 111 4.93 5.36 2.95
N CYS A 112 4.09 5.31 1.91
CA CYS A 112 4.53 4.94 0.57
C CYS A 112 5.64 5.87 0.05
N GLN A 113 5.50 7.18 0.26
CA GLN A 113 6.52 8.16 -0.12
C GLN A 113 7.84 7.96 0.66
N ALA A 114 7.76 7.76 1.98
CA ALA A 114 8.93 7.55 2.82
C ALA A 114 9.73 6.29 2.44
N PHE A 115 9.04 5.23 2.03
CA PHE A 115 9.65 3.94 1.71
C PHE A 115 9.79 3.67 0.21
N GLN A 116 9.58 4.68 -0.64
CA GLN A 116 9.63 4.60 -2.11
C GLN A 116 8.79 3.45 -2.68
N ILE A 117 7.58 3.29 -2.15
CA ILE A 117 6.59 2.31 -2.57
C ILE A 117 5.58 3.00 -3.48
N ASP A 118 5.16 2.33 -4.55
CA ASP A 118 4.04 2.78 -5.36
C ASP A 118 2.71 2.59 -4.59
N SER A 119 2.11 3.71 -4.16
CA SER A 119 0.83 3.68 -3.44
C SER A 119 -0.32 3.11 -4.28
N GLU A 120 -0.28 3.23 -5.60
CA GLU A 120 -1.32 2.65 -6.47
C GLU A 120 -1.22 1.14 -6.53
N ALA A 121 0.00 0.57 -6.51
CA ALA A 121 0.18 -0.87 -6.40
C ALA A 121 -0.45 -1.43 -5.11
N ILE A 122 -0.28 -0.71 -3.97
CA ILE A 122 -0.90 -1.10 -2.70
C ILE A 122 -2.43 -1.05 -2.77
N ARG A 123 -2.98 0.03 -3.34
CA ARG A 123 -4.43 0.18 -3.55
C ARG A 123 -4.99 -0.89 -4.49
N LYS A 124 -4.25 -1.25 -5.54
CA LYS A 124 -4.67 -2.25 -6.52
C LYS A 124 -4.73 -3.64 -5.91
N LEU A 125 -3.72 -4.03 -5.11
CA LEU A 125 -3.75 -5.30 -4.38
C LEU A 125 -4.86 -5.31 -3.33
N ALA A 126 -5.14 -4.17 -2.69
CA ALA A 126 -6.21 -4.03 -1.70
C ALA A 126 -7.62 -3.97 -2.33
N GLU A 127 -7.74 -4.08 -3.65
CA GLU A 127 -8.98 -3.90 -4.42
C GLU A 127 -9.67 -2.55 -4.17
N CYS A 128 -8.90 -1.53 -3.81
CA CYS A 128 -9.36 -0.17 -3.55
C CYS A 128 -9.09 0.76 -4.74
N SER A 129 -8.41 0.29 -5.79
CA SER A 129 -8.07 1.11 -6.96
C SER A 129 -9.31 1.59 -7.70
N GLY A 130 -9.42 2.90 -7.92
CA GLY A 130 -10.53 3.53 -8.64
C GLY A 130 -11.71 3.97 -7.75
N ILE A 131 -11.80 3.47 -6.52
CA ILE A 131 -12.75 3.95 -5.52
C ILE A 131 -11.97 4.91 -4.61
N ASN A 132 -11.86 6.17 -5.01
CA ASN A 132 -11.26 7.19 -4.13
C ASN A 132 -12.14 8.44 -4.16
N PRO A 133 -13.27 8.42 -3.43
CA PRO A 133 -14.13 9.58 -3.33
C PRO A 133 -13.34 10.78 -2.80
N LYS A 134 -13.41 11.90 -3.52
CA LYS A 134 -12.83 13.16 -3.08
C LYS A 134 -13.79 13.81 -2.08
N PHE A 135 -13.54 13.56 -0.81
CA PHE A 135 -14.26 14.25 0.25
C PHE A 135 -13.59 15.58 0.62
N GLU A 136 -14.39 16.60 0.92
CA GLU A 136 -13.91 17.84 1.51
C GLU A 136 -13.84 17.68 3.03
N GLY A 137 -12.66 17.91 3.61
CA GLY A 137 -12.42 17.72 5.03
C GLY A 137 -10.95 17.89 5.40
N VAL A 138 -10.66 17.76 6.69
CA VAL A 138 -9.30 17.82 7.24
C VAL A 138 -8.99 16.45 7.83
N PRO A 139 -7.79 15.88 7.64
CA PRO A 139 -7.42 14.63 8.28
C PRO A 139 -7.57 14.75 9.80
N ASP A 140 -8.22 13.77 10.42
CA ASP A 140 -8.18 13.63 11.86
C ASP A 140 -6.75 13.26 12.30
N GLU A 141 -6.11 14.14 13.08
CA GLU A 141 -4.70 14.01 13.45
C GLU A 141 -4.41 12.74 14.26
N ALA A 142 -5.31 12.35 15.16
CA ALA A 142 -5.12 11.17 15.99
C ALA A 142 -5.19 9.88 15.14
N PHE A 143 -6.14 9.81 14.20
CA PHE A 143 -6.20 8.70 13.26
C PHE A 143 -5.02 8.70 12.29
N LEU A 144 -4.55 9.87 11.83
CA LEU A 144 -3.39 9.99 10.95
C LEU A 144 -2.14 9.41 11.62
N GLU A 145 -1.87 9.78 12.88
CA GLU A 145 -0.74 9.24 13.64
C GLU A 145 -0.88 7.72 13.83
N GLN A 146 -2.06 7.25 14.22
CA GLN A 146 -2.33 5.83 14.44
C GLN A 146 -2.09 5.00 13.17
N TYR A 147 -2.64 5.42 12.03
CA TYR A 147 -2.48 4.70 10.76
C TYR A 147 -1.05 4.79 10.25
N THR A 148 -0.39 5.95 10.38
CA THR A 148 1.03 6.10 9.98
C THR A 148 1.92 5.15 10.77
N LYS A 149 1.72 5.04 12.08
CA LYS A 149 2.47 4.10 12.94
C LYS A 149 2.21 2.66 12.54
N LEU A 150 0.93 2.29 12.36
CA LEU A 150 0.53 0.94 11.96
C LEU A 150 1.17 0.53 10.63
N PHE A 151 1.06 1.38 9.60
CA PHE A 151 1.62 1.13 8.28
C PHE A 151 3.15 1.08 8.28
N THR A 152 3.81 1.95 9.05
CA THR A 152 5.27 1.93 9.18
C THR A 152 5.76 0.61 9.78
N ILE A 153 5.09 0.09 10.81
CA ILE A 153 5.43 -1.20 11.42
C ILE A 153 5.31 -2.34 10.39
N THR A 154 4.22 -2.35 9.61
CA THR A 154 3.96 -3.42 8.63
C THR A 154 4.96 -3.44 7.47
N VAL A 155 5.49 -2.28 7.11
CA VAL A 155 6.46 -2.12 6.01
C VAL A 155 7.90 -2.42 6.46
N SER A 156 8.13 -2.36 7.78
CA SER A 156 9.45 -2.57 8.40
C SER A 156 9.60 -3.96 9.05
N ALA A 157 8.52 -4.74 9.11
CA ALA A 157 8.49 -6.11 9.60
C ALA A 157 8.99 -7.10 8.56
#